data_AF-H3SAH2-F1
#
_entry.id   AF-H3SAH2-F1
#
_cell.length_a   1.000
_cell.length_b   1.000
_cell.length_c   1.000
_cell.angle_alpha   90.00
_cell.angle_beta   90.00
_cell.angle_gamma   90.00
#
_symmetry.space_group_name_H-M   'P 1'
#
loop_
_entity.id
_entity.type
_entity.pdbx_description
1 polymer ?
#
loop_
_entity_poly.entity_id
_entity_poly.type
_entity_poly.pdbx_seq_one_letter_code
_entity_poly.pdbx_strand_id
1 'polypeptide(L)'
;MAIVWNNFTYDKKYVVDALNGDDASGDGVTKPYKTLSKLLQVIPKDKNSLIKLEDGEYTFGRDISDGFSNCRVTILGNKARTTLKQIVGLYSGNNTGGSYTFTLEFVQLLFTMNAALTQYNLNNYGFHWNMYNVVMANIPSNDYSVFLPGGGSLRLYNCINISLTRNLLRTDWGIIELTNCYGAFTSGYSTNNSSWDKSNNIITSTPIYDSDYKVPYDEIGVYYGEFAWKKNKFLIQTAKGKYLSFENKIDRLTAIPKMTSNTVPSGRAFAKDVWSSSYDVWYAFNQADDNDGYCSKSGSGGVGYLGYEFVQPIPIFKYVLRSMGNSSVLTTMPKDWTFEGSNDGERWHILDTQKDQTWTTINTDKDYFIYNPKSFKMYRLNWTANNGHTGYTGINELKMYSGDSTVSYVPIINERYFAKYGMNKITEKTLKSNYGKVRLISNKESNANEGKIFEHEIDLKKYEVNKIILANIGGKSLIKSKDGSYHSVLDSVGIKYIPNADEQNFINHGMGKSTAIDFEEEFAQKSFIKMESSVLGDGRLFMQKIDTSKIPIKKVSIE
;
A
#
# COMPACT_ATOMS: atom_id res chain seq x y z
N MET A 1 13.77 16.00 -5.77
CA MET A 1 12.90 17.05 -6.35
C MET A 1 11.64 17.17 -5.48
N ALA A 2 10.79 18.17 -5.72
CA ALA A 2 9.55 18.34 -4.96
C ALA A 2 8.52 17.24 -5.32
N ILE A 3 7.53 17.07 -4.44
CA ILE A 3 6.27 16.37 -4.75
C ILE A 3 5.66 17.08 -5.97
N VAL A 4 5.26 16.35 -7.02
CA VAL A 4 4.54 16.93 -8.17
C VAL A 4 3.10 17.20 -7.73
N TRP A 5 2.96 18.35 -7.09
CA TRP A 5 1.77 18.77 -6.36
C TRP A 5 0.71 19.30 -7.34
N ASN A 6 0.13 18.36 -8.08
CA ASN A 6 -0.70 18.53 -9.28
C ASN A 6 0.06 19.16 -10.46
N ASN A 7 -0.38 18.85 -11.69
CA ASN A 7 -0.08 19.66 -12.88
C ASN A 7 -1.00 20.90 -12.89
N PHE A 8 -1.05 21.64 -11.78
CA PHE A 8 -1.98 22.75 -11.57
C PHE A 8 -1.26 24.09 -11.68
N THR A 9 -1.67 24.90 -12.64
CA THR A 9 -1.13 26.25 -12.86
C THR A 9 -1.82 27.24 -11.94
N TYR A 10 -1.04 27.94 -11.12
CA TYR A 10 -1.52 29.04 -10.29
C TYR A 10 -1.39 30.37 -11.06
N ASP A 11 -2.46 31.15 -11.08
CA ASP A 11 -2.51 32.51 -11.66
C ASP A 11 -1.61 33.48 -10.87
N LYS A 12 -1.48 33.25 -9.55
CA LYS A 12 -0.69 34.07 -8.63
C LYS A 12 0.08 33.20 -7.64
N LYS A 13 1.22 33.72 -7.19
CA LYS A 13 2.08 33.12 -6.16
C LYS A 13 2.48 34.21 -5.18
N TYR A 14 2.37 33.92 -3.90
CA TYR A 14 2.60 34.87 -2.81
C TYR A 14 3.48 34.26 -1.71
N VAL A 15 4.11 35.12 -0.91
CA VAL A 15 4.90 34.77 0.28
C VAL A 15 4.44 35.62 1.46
N VAL A 16 4.31 34.99 2.62
CA VAL A 16 4.12 35.63 3.93
C VAL A 16 5.27 35.19 4.84
N ASP A 17 5.88 36.14 5.53
CA ASP A 17 7.03 35.93 6.41
C ASP A 17 6.80 36.69 7.72
N ALA A 18 6.56 35.96 8.81
CA ALA A 18 6.26 36.55 10.12
C ALA A 18 7.44 37.34 10.73
N LEU A 19 8.67 37.09 10.27
CA LEU A 19 9.90 37.73 10.77
C LEU A 19 10.25 38.95 9.90
N ASN A 20 10.37 38.75 8.59
CA ASN A 20 10.92 39.74 7.65
C ASN A 20 9.85 40.48 6.81
N GLY A 21 8.58 40.06 6.88
CA GLY A 21 7.48 40.69 6.16
C GLY A 21 6.99 42.00 6.78
N ASP A 22 6.29 42.79 5.97
CA ASP A 22 5.69 44.06 6.35
C ASP A 22 4.24 44.17 5.84
N ASP A 23 3.31 44.49 6.75
CA ASP A 23 1.89 44.68 6.44
C ASP A 23 1.55 46.09 5.95
N ALA A 24 2.48 47.05 6.04
CA ALA A 24 2.31 48.41 5.51
C ALA A 24 2.77 48.55 4.05
N SER A 25 3.91 47.97 3.66
CA SER A 25 4.53 48.11 2.33
C SER A 25 4.81 46.81 1.58
N GLY A 26 4.38 45.66 2.11
CA GLY A 26 4.41 44.38 1.40
C GLY A 26 3.54 44.38 0.13
N ASP A 27 3.94 43.60 -0.86
CA ASP A 27 3.16 43.25 -2.06
C ASP A 27 2.82 41.74 -2.12
N GLY A 28 3.39 40.96 -1.20
CA GLY A 28 3.29 39.51 -1.15
C GLY A 28 4.12 38.77 -2.20
N VAL A 29 4.88 39.44 -3.07
CA VAL A 29 5.57 38.83 -4.24
C VAL A 29 7.07 39.16 -4.26
N THR A 30 7.43 40.43 -4.10
CA THR A 30 8.82 40.89 -3.98
C THR A 30 9.16 41.32 -2.55
N LYS A 31 8.14 41.73 -1.78
CA LYS A 31 8.17 42.05 -0.36
C LYS A 31 7.07 41.24 0.34
N PRO A 32 7.39 40.23 1.14
CA PRO A 32 6.36 39.41 1.79
C PRO A 32 5.51 40.25 2.74
N TYR A 33 4.22 39.91 2.86
CA TYR A 33 3.40 40.40 3.97
C TYR A 33 3.86 39.77 5.27
N LYS A 34 3.60 40.43 6.40
CA LYS A 34 3.89 39.90 7.73
C LYS A 34 2.82 38.93 8.20
N THR A 35 1.56 39.23 7.93
CA THR A 35 0.43 38.38 8.34
C THR A 35 -0.33 37.79 7.15
N LEU A 36 -0.82 36.56 7.33
CA LEU A 36 -1.68 35.90 6.35
C LEU A 36 -2.99 36.68 6.16
N SER A 37 -3.58 37.21 7.24
CA SER A 37 -4.81 38.00 7.18
C SER A 37 -4.64 39.25 6.31
N LYS A 38 -3.49 39.94 6.37
CA LYS A 38 -3.24 41.11 5.50
C LYS A 38 -3.20 40.74 4.02
N LEU A 39 -2.55 39.63 3.66
CA LEU A 39 -2.57 39.10 2.29
C LEU A 39 -4.00 38.72 1.85
N LEU A 40 -4.77 38.03 2.69
CA LEU A 40 -6.13 37.58 2.39
C LEU A 40 -7.14 38.71 2.16
N GLN A 41 -6.85 39.93 2.64
CA GLN A 41 -7.63 41.14 2.36
C GLN A 41 -7.40 41.70 0.95
N VAL A 42 -6.26 41.44 0.32
CA VAL A 42 -5.84 42.11 -0.94
C VAL A 42 -5.71 41.21 -2.16
N ILE A 43 -5.66 39.89 -2.01
CA ILE A 43 -5.55 38.97 -3.16
C ILE A 43 -6.88 38.81 -3.91
N PRO A 44 -6.85 38.59 -5.25
CA PRO A 44 -8.06 38.35 -6.03
C PRO A 44 -8.81 37.10 -5.55
N LYS A 45 -10.13 37.24 -5.40
CA LYS A 45 -11.02 36.21 -4.84
C LYS A 45 -11.54 35.20 -5.87
N ASP A 46 -11.08 35.34 -7.11
CA ASP A 46 -11.49 34.60 -8.33
C ASP A 46 -10.29 34.03 -9.10
N LYS A 47 -9.10 33.93 -8.46
CA LYS A 47 -7.85 33.50 -9.10
C LYS A 47 -7.10 32.46 -8.26
N ASN A 48 -6.50 31.51 -8.96
CA ASN A 48 -5.79 30.40 -8.34
C ASN A 48 -4.47 30.88 -7.73
N SER A 49 -4.37 30.81 -6.41
CA SER A 49 -3.32 31.47 -5.63
C SER A 49 -2.57 30.47 -4.77
N LEU A 50 -1.26 30.35 -5.00
CA LEU A 50 -0.34 29.65 -4.09
C LEU A 50 0.20 30.65 -3.07
N ILE A 51 -0.01 30.40 -1.78
CA ILE A 51 0.51 31.22 -0.68
C ILE A 51 1.56 30.39 0.04
N LYS A 52 2.84 30.78 -0.06
CA LYS A 52 3.90 30.21 0.78
C LYS A 52 3.93 30.94 2.13
N LEU A 53 3.95 30.18 3.21
CA LEU A 53 4.30 30.67 4.54
C LEU A 53 5.75 30.25 4.84
N GLU A 54 6.57 31.19 5.30
CA GLU A 54 7.89 30.87 5.84
C GLU A 54 7.78 30.30 7.27
N ASP A 55 8.91 30.16 7.97
CA ASP A 55 8.94 29.69 9.36
C ASP A 55 8.21 30.70 10.29
N GLY A 56 7.40 30.23 11.24
CA GLY A 56 6.61 31.07 12.17
C GLY A 56 5.22 30.52 12.54
N GLU A 57 4.51 31.22 13.43
CA GLU A 57 3.07 31.00 13.68
C GLU A 57 2.24 32.05 12.94
N TYR A 58 1.24 31.61 12.18
CA TYR A 58 0.32 32.43 11.40
C TYR A 58 -1.12 32.12 11.82
N THR A 59 -1.98 33.12 11.85
CA THR A 59 -3.39 32.99 12.25
C THR A 59 -4.35 33.21 11.07
N PHE A 60 -5.54 32.61 11.16
CA PHE A 60 -6.65 32.86 10.23
C PHE A 60 -8.02 32.73 10.90
N GLY A 61 -9.03 33.40 10.33
CA GLY A 61 -10.45 33.27 10.65
C GLY A 61 -11.27 33.06 9.37
N ARG A 62 -12.45 33.69 9.28
CA ARG A 62 -13.31 33.58 8.08
C ARG A 62 -12.74 34.27 6.84
N ASP A 63 -11.74 35.13 6.99
CA ASP A 63 -11.00 35.79 5.90
C ASP A 63 -10.34 34.80 4.92
N ILE A 64 -10.15 33.54 5.33
CA ILE A 64 -9.67 32.45 4.45
C ILE A 64 -10.69 31.98 3.40
N SER A 65 -11.99 32.22 3.63
CA SER A 65 -13.08 31.77 2.75
C SER A 65 -14.03 32.90 2.32
N ASP A 66 -14.12 33.98 3.09
CA ASP A 66 -14.99 35.12 2.78
C ASP A 66 -14.57 35.79 1.45
N GLY A 67 -15.54 35.83 0.53
CA GLY A 67 -15.43 36.38 -0.83
C GLY A 67 -14.92 35.39 -1.90
N PHE A 68 -14.27 34.28 -1.53
CA PHE A 68 -13.65 33.38 -2.52
C PHE A 68 -14.68 32.53 -3.28
N SER A 69 -14.52 32.45 -4.61
CA SER A 69 -15.33 31.58 -5.48
C SER A 69 -14.60 31.24 -6.79
N ASN A 70 -14.97 30.13 -7.43
CA ASN A 70 -14.47 29.68 -8.74
C ASN A 70 -12.92 29.58 -8.82
N CYS A 71 -12.25 29.33 -7.70
CA CYS A 71 -10.79 29.37 -7.59
C CYS A 71 -10.25 28.42 -6.52
N ARG A 72 -8.92 28.25 -6.52
CA ARG A 72 -8.17 27.49 -5.52
C ARG A 72 -7.18 28.39 -4.77
N VAL A 73 -7.20 28.33 -3.44
CA VAL A 73 -6.15 28.91 -2.58
C VAL A 73 -5.39 27.77 -1.89
N THR A 74 -4.09 27.68 -2.16
CA THR A 74 -3.22 26.63 -1.62
C THR A 74 -2.20 27.26 -0.69
N ILE A 75 -2.28 26.96 0.61
CA ILE A 75 -1.31 27.41 1.62
C ILE A 75 -0.23 26.35 1.80
N LEU A 76 1.01 26.71 1.49
CA LEU A 76 2.19 25.85 1.62
C LEU A 76 3.08 26.35 2.75
N GLY A 77 3.19 25.59 3.83
CA GLY A 77 4.12 25.89 4.92
C GLY A 77 5.46 25.16 4.82
N ASN A 78 6.28 25.34 5.85
CA ASN A 78 7.58 24.69 6.04
C ASN A 78 7.52 23.64 7.17
N LYS A 79 6.45 22.84 7.19
CA LYS A 79 6.18 21.69 8.08
C LYS A 79 6.21 22.09 9.55
N ALA A 80 7.02 21.42 10.37
CA ALA A 80 7.16 21.68 11.80
C ALA A 80 7.59 23.12 12.14
N ARG A 81 8.16 23.86 11.18
CA ARG A 81 8.55 25.27 11.38
C ARG A 81 7.45 26.26 11.03
N THR A 82 6.32 25.82 10.46
CA THR A 82 5.17 26.69 10.17
C THR A 82 3.92 26.18 10.87
N THR A 83 3.46 26.93 11.87
CA THR A 83 2.17 26.71 12.53
C THR A 83 1.11 27.58 11.87
N LEU A 84 0.01 26.97 11.41
CA LEU A 84 -1.18 27.68 10.96
C LEU A 84 -2.32 27.44 11.96
N LYS A 85 -2.82 28.52 12.55
CA LYS A 85 -3.66 28.50 13.75
C LYS A 85 -5.00 29.16 13.51
N GLN A 86 -6.06 28.37 13.58
CA GLN A 86 -7.41 28.90 13.49
C GLN A 86 -7.78 29.66 14.77
N ILE A 87 -8.17 30.93 14.63
CA ILE A 87 -8.56 31.78 15.76
C ILE A 87 -10.06 32.12 15.81
N VAL A 88 -10.81 31.83 14.74
CA VAL A 88 -12.27 32.01 14.65
C VAL A 88 -12.89 30.81 13.93
N GLY A 89 -14.00 30.28 14.43
CA GLY A 89 -14.77 29.20 13.79
C GLY A 89 -15.38 29.60 12.44
N LEU A 90 -15.35 28.71 11.45
CA LEU A 90 -15.88 28.98 10.11
C LEU A 90 -17.38 28.70 10.04
N TYR A 91 -18.18 29.76 10.09
CA TYR A 91 -19.65 29.74 9.99
C TYR A 91 -20.32 28.80 11.02
N SER A 92 -19.77 28.77 12.23
CA SER A 92 -20.13 27.78 13.26
C SER A 92 -21.63 27.72 13.57
N GLY A 93 -22.15 26.52 13.79
CA GLY A 93 -23.56 26.25 14.05
C GLY A 93 -24.25 25.51 12.89
N ASN A 94 -25.53 25.79 12.67
CA ASN A 94 -26.33 25.06 11.66
C ASN A 94 -26.33 25.68 10.26
N ASN A 95 -25.78 26.88 10.07
CA ASN A 95 -25.83 27.60 8.80
C ASN A 95 -24.50 27.44 8.02
N THR A 96 -24.50 26.66 6.95
CA THR A 96 -23.35 26.55 6.03
C THR A 96 -22.95 27.92 5.47
N GLY A 97 -21.65 28.22 5.40
CA GLY A 97 -21.12 29.37 4.67
C GLY A 97 -19.97 29.06 3.70
N GLY A 98 -19.59 30.04 2.89
CA GLY A 98 -18.58 29.91 1.83
C GLY A 98 -19.12 29.32 0.51
N SER A 99 -18.34 29.40 -0.56
CA SER A 99 -18.77 28.96 -1.91
C SER A 99 -18.40 27.51 -2.23
N TYR A 100 -19.36 26.75 -2.76
CA TYR A 100 -19.15 25.39 -3.28
C TYR A 100 -18.14 25.31 -4.43
N THR A 101 -17.86 26.42 -5.12
CA THR A 101 -16.85 26.48 -6.20
C THR A 101 -15.46 26.95 -5.73
N PHE A 102 -15.26 27.14 -4.42
CA PHE A 102 -13.96 27.44 -3.82
C PHE A 102 -13.26 26.16 -3.36
N THR A 103 -11.94 26.09 -3.57
CA THR A 103 -11.07 25.04 -3.01
C THR A 103 -9.99 25.66 -2.12
N LEU A 104 -9.96 25.30 -0.85
CA LEU A 104 -8.90 25.64 0.10
C LEU A 104 -7.99 24.42 0.31
N GLU A 105 -6.68 24.59 0.21
CA GLU A 105 -5.71 23.51 0.41
C GLU A 105 -4.66 23.88 1.46
N PHE A 106 -4.48 23.06 2.49
CA PHE A 106 -3.38 23.20 3.45
C PHE A 106 -2.30 22.14 3.18
N VAL A 107 -1.05 22.59 3.07
CA VAL A 107 0.05 21.75 2.60
C VAL A 107 1.25 21.89 3.52
N GLN A 108 1.78 20.76 4.00
CA GLN A 108 3.08 20.70 4.67
C GLN A 108 3.23 21.74 5.81
N LEU A 109 2.36 21.67 6.82
CA LEU A 109 2.34 22.59 7.97
C LEU A 109 1.82 21.90 9.24
N LEU A 110 2.07 22.51 10.40
CA LEU A 110 1.40 22.17 11.67
C LEU A 110 0.09 22.97 11.75
N PHE A 111 -1.04 22.28 11.73
CA PHE A 111 -2.36 22.90 11.87
C PHE A 111 -2.85 22.82 13.31
N THR A 112 -3.32 23.96 13.84
CA THR A 112 -3.83 24.07 15.21
C THR A 112 -5.09 24.94 15.26
N MET A 113 -5.80 24.90 16.39
CA MET A 113 -6.92 25.79 16.70
C MET A 113 -6.72 26.46 18.06
N ASN A 114 -7.35 27.61 18.27
CA ASN A 114 -7.49 28.20 19.59
C ASN A 114 -8.41 27.32 20.47
N ALA A 115 -7.94 26.91 21.65
CA ALA A 115 -8.68 26.04 22.56
C ALA A 115 -10.02 26.63 23.06
N ALA A 116 -10.22 27.94 22.95
CA ALA A 116 -11.48 28.61 23.27
C ALA A 116 -12.60 28.42 22.21
N LEU A 117 -12.31 27.75 21.08
CA LEU A 117 -13.27 27.49 20.00
C LEU A 117 -14.13 26.25 20.29
N THR A 118 -15.21 26.46 21.05
CA THR A 118 -16.12 25.39 21.52
C THR A 118 -17.51 25.42 20.86
N GLN A 119 -17.77 26.35 19.93
CA GLN A 119 -19.07 26.49 19.25
C GLN A 119 -19.43 25.21 18.49
N TYR A 120 -20.66 24.70 18.66
CA TYR A 120 -21.10 23.46 18.01
C TYR A 120 -21.03 23.55 16.48
N ASN A 121 -20.66 22.45 15.81
CA ASN A 121 -20.32 22.45 14.38
C ASN A 121 -19.32 23.55 14.03
N LEU A 122 -18.13 23.51 14.64
CA LEU A 122 -17.20 24.65 14.68
C LEU A 122 -16.85 25.19 13.29
N ASN A 123 -16.69 24.29 12.31
CA ASN A 123 -16.49 24.62 10.90
C ASN A 123 -17.61 24.00 10.07
N ASN A 124 -18.62 24.80 9.71
CA ASN A 124 -19.76 24.40 8.87
C ASN A 124 -19.70 25.09 7.50
N TYR A 125 -19.06 24.45 6.51
CA TYR A 125 -18.63 25.13 5.27
C TYR A 125 -19.01 24.41 3.98
N GLY A 126 -19.39 25.19 2.96
CA GLY A 126 -19.79 24.69 1.64
C GLY A 126 -18.61 24.47 0.68
N PHE A 127 -17.43 25.02 0.97
CA PHE A 127 -16.27 24.90 0.09
C PHE A 127 -15.55 23.54 0.20
N HIS A 128 -14.66 23.25 -0.75
CA HIS A 128 -13.80 22.07 -0.69
C HIS A 128 -12.52 22.38 0.09
N TRP A 129 -12.31 21.76 1.25
CA TRP A 129 -11.09 21.87 2.05
C TRP A 129 -10.27 20.59 1.93
N ASN A 130 -9.06 20.69 1.40
CA ASN A 130 -8.13 19.56 1.34
C ASN A 130 -6.92 19.84 2.25
N MET A 131 -6.38 18.82 2.92
CA MET A 131 -5.12 18.90 3.68
C MET A 131 -4.19 17.76 3.27
N TYR A 132 -2.89 18.06 3.13
CA TYR A 132 -1.90 17.07 2.70
C TYR A 132 -0.59 17.20 3.47
N ASN A 133 -0.13 16.10 4.07
CA ASN A 133 1.08 16.09 4.92
C ASN A 133 1.00 17.13 6.06
N VAL A 134 -0.18 17.27 6.65
CA VAL A 134 -0.47 18.20 7.75
C VAL A 134 -0.53 17.40 9.06
N VAL A 135 0.10 17.94 10.11
CA VAL A 135 -0.09 17.47 11.50
C VAL A 135 -1.18 18.32 12.14
N MET A 136 -2.17 17.69 12.77
CA MET A 136 -3.26 18.35 13.48
C MET A 136 -3.01 18.23 14.99
N ALA A 137 -2.74 19.37 15.64
CA ALA A 137 -2.41 19.45 17.05
C ALA A 137 -3.28 20.48 17.77
N ASN A 138 -3.49 20.31 19.08
CA ASN A 138 -4.27 21.23 19.93
C ASN A 138 -5.69 21.53 19.38
N ILE A 139 -6.34 20.57 18.73
CA ILE A 139 -7.70 20.73 18.19
C ILE A 139 -8.73 20.52 19.32
N PRO A 140 -9.57 21.53 19.67
CA PRO A 140 -10.51 21.46 20.79
C PRO A 140 -11.62 20.43 20.55
N SER A 141 -12.13 19.85 21.64
CA SER A 141 -13.31 18.98 21.60
C SER A 141 -14.60 19.78 21.40
N ASN A 142 -15.60 19.15 20.78
CA ASN A 142 -16.88 19.79 20.47
C ASN A 142 -18.08 18.92 20.90
N ASP A 143 -19.27 19.51 21.04
CA ASP A 143 -20.49 18.76 21.37
C ASP A 143 -21.12 18.05 20.15
N TYR A 144 -20.88 18.56 18.93
CA TYR A 144 -21.44 17.97 17.70
C TYR A 144 -20.38 17.63 16.66
N SER A 145 -19.55 18.58 16.26
CA SER A 145 -18.48 18.38 15.27
C SER A 145 -17.48 19.54 15.25
N VAL A 146 -16.20 19.23 15.00
CA VAL A 146 -15.17 20.24 14.67
C VAL A 146 -15.17 20.56 13.18
N PHE A 147 -15.37 19.55 12.33
CA PHE A 147 -15.49 19.68 10.88
C PHE A 147 -16.82 19.11 10.37
N LEU A 148 -17.59 19.97 9.71
CA LEU A 148 -18.81 19.67 8.98
C LEU A 148 -18.73 20.35 7.60
N PRO A 149 -18.33 19.66 6.53
CA PRO A 149 -18.45 20.20 5.19
C PRO A 149 -19.94 20.20 4.79
N GLY A 150 -20.66 21.28 5.09
CA GLY A 150 -22.12 21.44 4.93
C GLY A 150 -22.61 21.56 3.48
N GLY A 151 -22.17 20.64 2.61
CA GLY A 151 -22.39 20.60 1.16
C GLY A 151 -21.08 20.66 0.35
N GLY A 152 -19.95 20.92 1.03
CA GLY A 152 -18.60 20.87 0.47
C GLY A 152 -17.91 19.52 0.67
N SER A 153 -16.60 19.55 0.93
CA SER A 153 -15.87 18.34 1.34
C SER A 153 -14.62 18.63 2.18
N LEU A 154 -14.28 17.75 3.12
CA LEU A 154 -12.96 17.65 3.73
C LEU A 154 -12.20 16.46 3.14
N ARG A 155 -10.96 16.66 2.66
CA ARG A 155 -10.09 15.54 2.25
C ARG A 155 -8.75 15.61 2.94
N LEU A 156 -8.34 14.52 3.59
CA LEU A 156 -7.09 14.44 4.35
C LEU A 156 -6.18 13.37 3.73
N TYR A 157 -4.99 13.77 3.31
CA TYR A 157 -4.05 12.91 2.57
C TYR A 157 -2.69 12.86 3.27
N ASN A 158 -2.35 11.70 3.82
CA ASN A 158 -1.11 11.49 4.59
C ASN A 158 -1.02 12.45 5.80
N CYS A 159 -2.15 12.71 6.46
CA CYS A 159 -2.24 13.62 7.61
C CYS A 159 -2.14 12.86 8.94
N ILE A 160 -1.60 13.51 9.95
CA ILE A 160 -1.44 12.98 11.31
C ILE A 160 -2.37 13.79 12.23
N ASN A 161 -3.17 13.16 13.08
CA ASN A 161 -3.86 13.85 14.19
C ASN A 161 -3.37 13.32 15.54
N ILE A 162 -2.71 14.19 16.31
CA ILE A 162 -2.28 13.90 17.69
C ILE A 162 -3.26 14.43 18.74
N SER A 163 -4.29 15.17 18.32
CA SER A 163 -5.27 15.78 19.21
C SER A 163 -6.33 14.76 19.63
N LEU A 164 -6.49 14.54 20.94
CA LEU A 164 -7.50 13.66 21.53
C LEU A 164 -8.90 14.31 21.51
N THR A 165 -9.32 14.74 20.33
CA THR A 165 -10.53 15.53 20.07
C THR A 165 -11.77 14.64 20.11
N ARG A 166 -12.74 14.97 20.96
CA ARG A 166 -14.10 14.42 20.86
C ARG A 166 -14.86 15.10 19.72
N ASN A 167 -15.60 14.30 18.95
CA ASN A 167 -16.44 14.75 17.85
C ASN A 167 -15.68 15.56 16.78
N LEU A 168 -14.64 14.98 16.18
CA LEU A 168 -13.82 15.68 15.17
C LEU A 168 -14.54 15.81 13.81
N LEU A 169 -15.10 14.73 13.27
CA LEU A 169 -15.54 14.61 11.87
C LEU A 169 -17.04 14.29 11.75
N ARG A 170 -17.83 15.09 11.01
CA ARG A 170 -19.26 14.85 10.76
C ARG A 170 -19.62 14.91 9.27
N THR A 171 -20.37 13.92 8.78
CA THR A 171 -20.62 13.72 7.33
C THR A 171 -22.07 13.94 6.88
N ASP A 172 -22.97 14.37 7.78
CA ASP A 172 -24.42 14.42 7.55
C ASP A 172 -24.82 15.20 6.27
N TRP A 173 -24.07 16.26 5.94
CA TRP A 173 -24.37 17.19 4.85
C TRP A 173 -23.29 17.25 3.76
N GLY A 174 -22.24 16.42 3.83
CA GLY A 174 -21.18 16.43 2.83
C GLY A 174 -20.01 15.49 3.13
N ILE A 175 -19.02 15.53 2.24
CA ILE A 175 -18.04 14.45 2.09
C ILE A 175 -16.84 14.66 3.02
N ILE A 176 -16.48 13.67 3.83
CA ILE A 176 -15.17 13.60 4.49
C ILE A 176 -14.45 12.33 4.00
N GLU A 177 -13.19 12.45 3.56
CA GLU A 177 -12.38 11.31 3.09
C GLU A 177 -10.95 11.38 3.64
N LEU A 178 -10.55 10.34 4.38
CA LEU A 178 -9.17 10.15 4.86
C LEU A 178 -8.45 9.09 4.01
N THR A 179 -7.21 9.38 3.62
CA THR A 179 -6.33 8.42 2.94
C THR A 179 -4.89 8.50 3.46
N ASN A 180 -4.34 7.35 3.84
CA ASN A 180 -3.01 7.20 4.46
C ASN A 180 -2.80 8.02 5.75
N CYS A 181 -3.84 8.31 6.51
CA CYS A 181 -3.77 9.13 7.73
C CYS A 181 -3.40 8.31 8.99
N TYR A 182 -2.98 8.99 10.07
CA TYR A 182 -2.65 8.38 11.37
C TYR A 182 -3.25 9.14 12.55
N GLY A 183 -3.76 8.43 13.55
CA GLY A 183 -4.01 8.97 14.89
C GLY A 183 -5.48 9.16 15.27
N ALA A 184 -5.74 10.14 16.13
CA ALA A 184 -6.97 10.24 16.94
C ALA A 184 -8.16 10.88 16.22
N PHE A 185 -8.47 10.42 15.00
CA PHE A 185 -9.67 10.85 14.29
C PHE A 185 -10.93 10.23 14.92
N THR A 186 -11.92 11.06 15.24
CA THR A 186 -13.18 10.63 15.87
C THR A 186 -14.39 11.06 15.05
N SER A 187 -15.41 10.21 15.00
CA SER A 187 -16.72 10.61 14.47
C SER A 187 -17.42 11.57 15.43
N GLY A 188 -18.13 12.55 14.89
CA GLY A 188 -19.06 13.41 15.60
C GLY A 188 -20.51 12.92 15.53
N TYR A 189 -21.44 13.81 15.87
CA TYR A 189 -22.87 13.52 15.93
C TYR A 189 -23.40 12.87 14.64
N SER A 190 -24.21 11.81 14.77
CA SER A 190 -24.82 11.05 13.68
C SER A 190 -23.86 10.46 12.62
N THR A 191 -22.55 10.46 12.86
CA THR A 191 -21.53 9.98 11.93
C THR A 191 -20.87 8.68 12.42
N ASN A 192 -20.52 7.79 11.48
CA ASN A 192 -19.80 6.55 11.72
C ASN A 192 -18.41 6.60 11.06
N ASN A 193 -17.43 5.84 11.57
CA ASN A 193 -16.06 5.89 11.04
C ASN A 193 -15.99 5.49 9.56
N SER A 194 -16.80 4.52 9.11
CA SER A 194 -16.90 4.10 7.69
C SER A 194 -17.37 5.21 6.74
N SER A 195 -18.02 6.26 7.24
CA SER A 195 -18.37 7.44 6.45
C SER A 195 -17.14 8.18 5.93
N TRP A 196 -16.00 8.13 6.64
CA TRP A 196 -14.80 8.92 6.34
C TRP A 196 -13.48 8.15 6.26
N ASP A 197 -13.37 6.98 6.90
CA ASP A 197 -12.19 6.11 6.83
C ASP A 197 -12.22 5.31 5.52
N LYS A 198 -11.46 5.76 4.50
CA LYS A 198 -11.55 5.20 3.14
C LYS A 198 -10.40 4.29 2.73
N SER A 199 -9.14 4.59 3.09
CA SER A 199 -7.99 3.83 2.57
C SER A 199 -6.71 4.01 3.39
N ASN A 200 -6.14 2.89 3.86
CA ASN A 200 -4.82 2.79 4.52
C ASN A 200 -4.63 3.71 5.74
N ASN A 201 -5.71 4.11 6.42
CA ASN A 201 -5.60 4.90 7.64
C ASN A 201 -5.30 3.99 8.84
N ILE A 202 -4.65 4.54 9.87
CA ILE A 202 -4.50 3.90 11.18
C ILE A 202 -5.11 4.83 12.22
N ILE A 203 -6.32 4.50 12.64
CA ILE A 203 -7.08 5.28 13.62
C ILE A 203 -6.74 4.75 15.01
N THR A 204 -6.25 5.60 15.90
CA THR A 204 -5.87 5.22 17.28
C THR A 204 -6.14 6.36 18.26
N SER A 205 -6.71 6.03 19.43
CA SER A 205 -6.89 6.95 20.55
C SER A 205 -5.59 7.26 21.31
N THR A 206 -4.50 6.55 21.01
CA THR A 206 -3.16 6.73 21.60
C THR A 206 -2.10 6.91 20.49
N PRO A 207 -2.13 8.03 19.75
CA PRO A 207 -1.13 8.30 18.71
C PRO A 207 0.27 8.45 19.32
N ILE A 208 1.25 7.70 18.79
CA ILE A 208 2.65 7.73 19.21
C ILE A 208 3.44 8.56 18.18
N TYR A 209 4.26 9.50 18.65
CA TYR A 209 5.04 10.41 17.82
C TYR A 209 6.32 10.90 18.53
N ASP A 210 7.34 11.29 17.75
CA ASP A 210 8.56 11.93 18.26
C ASP A 210 8.44 13.48 18.32
N SER A 211 9.52 14.17 18.71
CA SER A 211 9.56 15.64 18.83
C SER A 211 9.29 16.38 17.51
N ASP A 212 9.50 15.73 16.37
CA ASP A 212 9.24 16.30 15.04
C ASP A 212 7.93 15.74 14.45
N TYR A 213 7.05 15.22 15.33
CA TYR A 213 5.77 14.59 15.03
C TYR A 213 5.84 13.37 14.10
N LYS A 214 7.00 12.68 14.01
CA LYS A 214 7.13 11.45 13.21
C LYS A 214 6.54 10.26 13.97
N VAL A 215 5.75 9.44 13.29
CA VAL A 215 5.21 8.18 13.84
C VAL A 215 6.29 7.09 13.80
N PRO A 216 6.69 6.48 14.95
CA PRO A 216 7.75 5.47 14.97
C PRO A 216 7.18 4.05 14.81
N TYR A 217 6.97 3.58 13.57
CA TYR A 217 6.75 2.15 13.30
C TYR A 217 7.06 1.75 11.84
N ASP A 218 7.53 0.51 11.64
CA ASP A 218 8.15 0.07 10.37
C ASP A 218 7.27 -0.84 9.51
N GLU A 219 6.24 -1.49 10.08
CA GLU A 219 5.49 -2.58 9.41
C GLU A 219 4.09 -2.22 8.85
N ILE A 220 3.47 -1.12 9.28
CA ILE A 220 2.11 -0.75 8.85
C ILE A 220 2.08 0.67 8.26
N GLY A 221 2.13 0.75 6.93
CA GLY A 221 1.92 1.99 6.17
C GLY A 221 3.19 2.79 5.87
N VAL A 222 3.34 3.24 4.61
CA VAL A 222 4.48 4.07 4.18
C VAL A 222 4.12 5.55 4.35
N TYR A 223 4.17 6.02 5.60
CA TYR A 223 3.87 7.39 6.03
C TYR A 223 4.92 8.42 5.60
N TYR A 224 5.24 8.58 4.31
CA TYR A 224 6.45 9.31 3.89
C TYR A 224 6.16 10.47 2.87
N GLY A 225 6.47 11.74 3.24
CA GLY A 225 6.20 13.01 2.53
C GLY A 225 7.16 14.19 2.89
N GLU A 226 6.88 15.00 3.94
CA GLU A 226 7.97 15.63 4.75
C GLU A 226 7.70 15.67 6.28
N PHE A 227 6.45 15.55 6.75
CA PHE A 227 6.15 15.28 8.17
C PHE A 227 6.42 13.81 8.60
N ALA A 228 7.49 13.28 8.01
CA ALA A 228 7.43 12.04 7.27
C ALA A 228 8.50 12.07 6.15
N TRP A 229 9.57 11.26 6.16
CA TRP A 229 9.76 10.43 4.96
C TRP A 229 10.00 11.00 3.54
N LYS A 230 11.21 11.35 3.12
CA LYS A 230 11.61 10.97 1.74
C LYS A 230 12.36 9.65 1.83
N LYS A 231 11.74 8.53 1.44
CA LYS A 231 12.56 7.35 1.08
C LYS A 231 13.28 7.77 -0.20
N ASN A 232 14.60 7.94 -0.12
CA ASN A 232 15.44 8.08 -1.30
C ASN A 232 15.24 6.81 -2.11
N LYS A 233 14.38 6.88 -3.12
CA LYS A 233 14.07 5.74 -3.96
C LYS A 233 15.09 5.61 -5.07
N PHE A 234 15.28 4.39 -5.54
CA PHE A 234 16.28 4.06 -6.54
C PHE A 234 15.65 3.28 -7.69
N LEU A 235 16.14 3.54 -8.89
CA LEU A 235 15.96 2.72 -10.08
C LEU A 235 17.35 2.47 -10.66
N ILE A 236 17.61 1.26 -11.15
CA ILE A 236 18.86 0.92 -11.83
C ILE A 236 18.68 1.18 -13.31
N GLN A 237 19.47 2.08 -13.88
CA GLN A 237 19.52 2.28 -15.33
C GLN A 237 20.50 1.27 -15.94
N THR A 238 20.02 0.52 -16.93
CA THR A 238 20.85 -0.36 -17.75
C THR A 238 21.66 0.45 -18.77
N ALA A 239 22.77 -0.10 -19.28
CA ALA A 239 23.57 0.53 -20.34
C ALA A 239 22.79 0.80 -21.66
N LYS A 240 21.57 0.24 -21.80
CA LYS A 240 20.64 0.51 -22.92
C LYS A 240 19.48 1.43 -22.50
N GLY A 241 19.69 2.29 -21.50
CA GLY A 241 18.76 3.34 -21.06
C GLY A 241 17.53 2.87 -20.26
N LYS A 242 17.15 1.58 -20.32
CA LYS A 242 15.98 1.03 -19.61
C LYS A 242 16.18 1.07 -18.10
N TYR A 243 15.12 1.41 -17.36
CA TYR A 243 15.12 1.48 -15.90
C TYR A 243 14.53 0.21 -15.28
N LEU A 244 15.17 -0.26 -14.21
CA LEU A 244 14.79 -1.45 -13.45
C LEU A 244 14.50 -1.09 -12.00
N SER A 245 13.55 -1.81 -11.41
CA SER A 245 13.38 -1.93 -9.97
C SER A 245 13.37 -3.40 -9.56
N PHE A 246 13.79 -3.67 -8.34
CA PHE A 246 13.87 -5.01 -7.75
C PHE A 246 13.06 -5.01 -6.45
N GLU A 247 11.99 -5.80 -6.41
CA GLU A 247 11.03 -5.86 -5.31
C GLU A 247 10.99 -7.27 -4.74
N ASN A 248 11.43 -7.43 -3.49
CA ASN A 248 11.19 -8.65 -2.70
C ASN A 248 9.97 -8.36 -1.81
N LYS A 249 8.80 -8.84 -2.22
CA LYS A 249 7.58 -8.79 -1.41
C LYS A 249 7.56 -10.00 -0.48
N ILE A 250 7.24 -9.79 0.80
CA ILE A 250 6.97 -10.85 1.77
C ILE A 250 5.46 -10.82 2.06
N ASP A 251 4.84 -11.98 2.24
CA ASP A 251 3.42 -12.07 2.57
C ASP A 251 3.15 -11.71 4.03
N ARG A 252 1.93 -11.24 4.32
CA ARG A 252 1.56 -10.77 5.67
C ARG A 252 1.20 -11.89 6.65
N LEU A 253 0.88 -13.07 6.12
CA LEU A 253 0.53 -14.25 6.90
C LEU A 253 1.65 -15.28 6.77
N THR A 254 1.83 -16.09 7.81
CA THR A 254 2.67 -17.28 7.74
C THR A 254 2.08 -18.24 6.69
N ALA A 255 2.95 -18.86 5.89
CA ALA A 255 2.60 -19.89 4.93
C ALA A 255 2.25 -21.22 5.62
N ILE A 256 2.68 -21.40 6.87
CA ILE A 256 2.23 -22.51 7.73
C ILE A 256 0.81 -22.18 8.22
N PRO A 257 -0.20 -23.02 7.95
CA PRO A 257 -1.56 -22.80 8.43
C PRO A 257 -1.63 -22.96 9.95
N LYS A 258 -2.75 -22.55 10.57
CA LYS A 258 -2.97 -22.73 12.01
C LYS A 258 -3.13 -24.23 12.31
N MET A 259 -2.10 -24.85 12.87
CA MET A 259 -2.07 -26.30 13.11
C MET A 259 -2.91 -26.71 14.32
N THR A 260 -3.48 -27.91 14.27
CA THR A 260 -4.19 -28.56 15.40
C THR A 260 -3.72 -29.99 15.68
N SER A 261 -2.79 -30.49 14.87
CA SER A 261 -1.99 -31.70 15.10
C SER A 261 -0.72 -31.62 14.25
N ASN A 262 0.18 -32.61 14.32
CA ASN A 262 1.38 -32.63 13.49
C ASN A 262 1.11 -32.73 11.97
N THR A 263 -0.13 -32.91 11.49
CA THR A 263 -0.48 -33.01 10.05
C THR A 263 -1.78 -32.29 9.64
N VAL A 264 -2.48 -31.62 10.58
CA VAL A 264 -3.78 -30.99 10.33
C VAL A 264 -3.67 -29.48 10.55
N PRO A 265 -4.13 -28.62 9.62
CA PRO A 265 -5.00 -28.92 8.48
C PRO A 265 -4.29 -29.35 7.18
N SER A 266 -2.99 -29.13 7.03
CA SER A 266 -2.19 -29.63 5.91
C SER A 266 -0.70 -29.68 6.26
N GLY A 267 0.14 -30.17 5.34
CA GLY A 267 1.58 -30.30 5.56
C GLY A 267 1.94 -31.26 6.70
N ARG A 268 3.13 -31.10 7.28
CA ARG A 268 3.58 -31.88 8.44
C ARG A 268 4.60 -31.15 9.30
N ALA A 269 4.29 -30.96 10.58
CA ALA A 269 5.26 -30.54 11.59
C ALA A 269 6.18 -31.70 11.98
N PHE A 270 7.47 -31.44 12.21
CA PHE A 270 8.43 -32.44 12.68
C PHE A 270 9.53 -31.84 13.56
N ALA A 271 10.09 -32.65 14.45
CA ALA A 271 11.22 -32.29 15.31
C ALA A 271 12.22 -33.45 15.41
N LYS A 272 13.34 -33.21 16.11
CA LYS A 272 14.30 -34.25 16.48
C LYS A 272 13.71 -35.23 17.51
N ASP A 273 13.06 -34.66 18.53
CA ASP A 273 12.45 -35.34 19.67
C ASP A 273 11.41 -34.41 20.31
N VAL A 274 10.60 -34.92 21.25
CA VAL A 274 9.59 -34.14 22.00
C VAL A 274 9.64 -34.50 23.48
N TRP A 275 9.23 -33.58 24.36
CA TRP A 275 9.09 -33.85 25.80
C TRP A 275 7.93 -34.81 26.09
N SER A 276 6.73 -34.48 25.62
CA SER A 276 5.51 -35.30 25.70
C SER A 276 4.49 -34.79 24.68
N SER A 277 3.34 -35.46 24.55
CA SER A 277 2.22 -35.01 23.72
C SER A 277 1.62 -33.65 24.14
N SER A 278 1.93 -33.16 25.35
CA SER A 278 1.53 -31.83 25.84
C SER A 278 2.40 -30.69 25.32
N TYR A 279 3.55 -31.01 24.71
CA TYR A 279 4.50 -30.07 24.11
C TYR A 279 4.91 -30.53 22.70
N ASP A 280 3.95 -31.15 22.01
CA ASP A 280 4.13 -31.77 20.68
C ASP A 280 4.44 -30.72 19.61
N VAL A 281 4.97 -31.16 18.47
CA VAL A 281 5.61 -30.28 17.48
C VAL A 281 4.67 -29.20 16.95
N TRP A 282 3.40 -29.53 16.74
CA TRP A 282 2.39 -28.61 16.21
C TRP A 282 2.09 -27.40 17.11
N TYR A 283 2.43 -27.43 18.41
CA TYR A 283 2.26 -26.28 19.29
C TYR A 283 3.07 -25.06 18.83
N ALA A 284 4.26 -25.25 18.23
CA ALA A 284 5.04 -24.15 17.66
C ALA A 284 4.51 -23.61 16.32
N PHE A 285 3.35 -24.10 15.87
CA PHE A 285 2.69 -23.74 14.63
C PHE A 285 1.18 -23.54 14.82
N ASN A 286 0.71 -23.47 16.07
CA ASN A 286 -0.70 -23.42 16.40
C ASN A 286 -1.27 -21.99 16.39
N GLN A 287 -0.44 -20.97 16.15
CA GLN A 287 -0.79 -19.55 16.08
C GLN A 287 -1.59 -19.09 17.32
N ALA A 288 -1.07 -19.37 18.51
CA ALA A 288 -1.59 -18.94 19.79
C ALA A 288 -0.48 -18.43 20.72
N ASP A 289 -0.84 -17.54 21.65
CA ASP A 289 0.05 -17.05 22.71
C ASP A 289 -0.05 -17.96 23.94
N ASP A 290 0.20 -19.26 23.74
CA ASP A 290 0.22 -20.25 24.82
C ASP A 290 1.39 -20.00 25.78
N ASN A 291 1.24 -20.38 27.06
CA ASN A 291 2.27 -20.19 28.09
C ASN A 291 3.63 -20.81 27.68
N ASP A 292 3.55 -22.02 27.11
CA ASP A 292 4.66 -22.82 26.60
C ASP A 292 4.25 -23.42 25.24
N GLY A 293 5.20 -23.53 24.30
CA GLY A 293 4.96 -24.13 22.98
C GLY A 293 5.57 -25.54 22.86
N TYR A 294 6.23 -25.82 21.75
CA TYR A 294 7.02 -27.05 21.58
C TYR A 294 8.20 -27.07 22.57
N CYS A 295 8.45 -28.25 23.16
CA CYS A 295 9.62 -28.52 23.99
C CYS A 295 10.33 -29.82 23.55
N SER A 296 11.65 -29.73 23.37
CA SER A 296 12.49 -30.92 23.13
C SER A 296 12.45 -31.89 24.32
N LYS A 297 12.83 -33.14 24.10
CA LYS A 297 12.99 -34.14 25.16
C LYS A 297 13.93 -33.67 26.28
N SER A 298 13.66 -34.13 27.51
CA SER A 298 14.57 -33.96 28.65
C SER A 298 15.96 -34.54 28.38
N GLY A 299 17.00 -33.77 28.70
CA GLY A 299 18.39 -34.14 28.43
C GLY A 299 18.82 -33.94 26.97
N SER A 300 18.12 -33.11 26.18
CA SER A 300 18.49 -32.83 24.79
C SER A 300 19.83 -32.09 24.62
N GLY A 301 20.45 -31.64 25.72
CA GLY A 301 21.78 -31.01 25.73
C GLY A 301 21.83 -29.64 25.05
N GLY A 302 20.67 -29.00 24.83
CA GLY A 302 20.58 -27.75 24.09
C GLY A 302 20.83 -27.89 22.59
N VAL A 303 20.69 -29.10 22.02
CA VAL A 303 20.90 -29.37 20.58
C VAL A 303 19.72 -30.11 19.95
N GLY A 304 19.21 -29.61 18.82
CA GLY A 304 18.07 -30.23 18.14
C GLY A 304 17.55 -29.47 16.93
N TYR A 305 16.42 -29.94 16.39
CA TYR A 305 15.73 -29.25 15.30
C TYR A 305 14.21 -29.31 15.43
N LEU A 306 13.55 -28.31 14.86
CA LEU A 306 12.11 -28.10 14.75
C LEU A 306 11.82 -27.62 13.32
N GLY A 307 10.83 -28.18 12.65
CA GLY A 307 10.58 -27.86 11.25
C GLY A 307 9.19 -28.22 10.75
N TYR A 308 8.95 -27.86 9.49
CA TYR A 308 7.68 -28.01 8.82
C TYR A 308 7.88 -28.44 7.36
N GLU A 309 7.05 -29.35 6.89
CA GLU A 309 6.97 -29.82 5.51
C GLU A 309 5.70 -29.29 4.84
N PHE A 310 5.87 -28.52 3.77
CA PHE A 310 4.79 -28.02 2.93
C PHE A 310 4.32 -29.08 1.93
N VAL A 311 3.07 -28.96 1.46
CA VAL A 311 2.49 -29.88 0.46
C VAL A 311 3.23 -29.79 -0.88
N GLN A 312 3.72 -28.60 -1.24
CA GLN A 312 4.53 -28.31 -2.43
C GLN A 312 5.76 -27.48 -2.03
N PRO A 313 6.86 -27.49 -2.79
CA PRO A 313 8.02 -26.64 -2.52
C PRO A 313 7.67 -25.15 -2.68
N ILE A 314 7.75 -24.37 -1.60
CA ILE A 314 7.52 -22.92 -1.59
C ILE A 314 8.78 -22.18 -1.16
N PRO A 315 9.02 -20.93 -1.60
CA PRO A 315 10.17 -20.14 -1.15
C PRO A 315 9.82 -19.33 0.12
N ILE A 316 10.52 -19.60 1.22
CA ILE A 316 10.43 -18.80 2.46
C ILE A 316 11.41 -17.61 2.40
N PHE A 317 10.90 -16.41 2.71
CA PHE A 317 11.63 -15.13 2.68
C PHE A 317 11.93 -14.57 4.08
N LYS A 318 11.08 -14.86 5.06
CA LYS A 318 11.24 -14.48 6.47
C LYS A 318 10.83 -15.66 7.35
N TYR A 319 11.56 -15.90 8.43
CA TYR A 319 11.08 -16.74 9.53
C TYR A 319 11.11 -15.91 10.82
N VAL A 320 10.26 -16.27 11.78
CA VAL A 320 10.07 -15.53 13.03
C VAL A 320 10.02 -16.50 14.19
N LEU A 321 10.77 -16.21 15.25
CA LEU A 321 10.73 -16.94 16.51
C LEU A 321 10.05 -16.07 17.57
N ARG A 322 9.01 -16.61 18.20
CA ARG A 322 8.34 -16.01 19.36
C ARG A 322 8.97 -16.51 20.66
N SER A 323 9.13 -15.61 21.62
CA SER A 323 9.51 -15.99 22.98
C SER A 323 8.42 -16.74 23.72
N MET A 324 8.81 -17.63 24.62
CA MET A 324 7.91 -18.28 25.60
C MET A 324 7.04 -17.27 26.36
N GLY A 325 5.83 -17.68 26.75
CA GLY A 325 4.89 -16.86 27.52
C GLY A 325 5.28 -16.68 28.98
N ASN A 326 6.16 -17.53 29.51
CA ASN A 326 6.69 -17.44 30.86
C ASN A 326 8.16 -16.95 30.84
N SER A 327 8.44 -15.88 31.61
CA SER A 327 9.77 -15.27 31.69
C SER A 327 10.84 -16.20 32.29
N SER A 328 10.41 -17.15 33.13
CA SER A 328 11.27 -18.10 33.83
C SER A 328 11.94 -19.11 32.89
N VAL A 329 11.38 -19.31 31.69
CA VAL A 329 11.82 -20.30 30.70
C VAL A 329 12.42 -19.66 29.44
N LEU A 330 12.71 -18.35 29.43
CA LEU A 330 13.42 -17.71 28.31
C LEU A 330 14.84 -18.28 28.10
N THR A 331 15.46 -18.83 29.15
CA THR A 331 16.72 -19.59 29.09
C THR A 331 16.61 -20.91 28.32
N THR A 332 15.39 -21.42 28.08
CA THR A 332 15.15 -22.61 27.25
C THR A 332 15.26 -22.30 25.75
N MET A 333 15.19 -21.04 25.33
CA MET A 333 15.14 -20.70 23.91
C MET A 333 16.45 -20.99 23.19
N PRO A 334 16.41 -21.38 21.88
CA PRO A 334 17.60 -21.46 21.03
C PRO A 334 18.45 -20.18 21.11
N LYS A 335 19.77 -20.36 21.11
CA LYS A 335 20.77 -19.29 21.13
C LYS A 335 21.53 -19.21 19.79
N ASP A 336 21.93 -20.38 19.29
CA ASP A 336 22.77 -20.55 18.11
C ASP A 336 22.11 -21.56 17.16
N TRP A 337 21.84 -21.19 15.91
CA TRP A 337 21.20 -22.10 14.94
C TRP A 337 21.53 -21.79 13.49
N THR A 338 21.28 -22.78 12.62
CA THR A 338 21.07 -22.61 11.19
C THR A 338 19.56 -22.71 10.88
N PHE A 339 19.08 -21.92 9.93
CA PHE A 339 17.78 -22.16 9.30
C PHE A 339 18.02 -22.80 7.94
N GLU A 340 17.39 -23.95 7.70
CA GLU A 340 17.76 -24.88 6.64
C GLU A 340 16.54 -25.31 5.82
N GLY A 341 16.75 -25.56 4.52
CA GLY A 341 15.74 -26.09 3.61
C GLY A 341 16.17 -27.38 2.91
N SER A 342 15.23 -28.29 2.63
CA SER A 342 15.45 -29.57 1.95
C SER A 342 14.25 -29.98 1.08
N ASN A 343 14.51 -30.83 0.06
CA ASN A 343 13.47 -31.46 -0.76
C ASN A 343 13.40 -32.99 -0.58
N ASP A 344 14.40 -33.60 0.05
CA ASP A 344 14.50 -35.05 0.28
C ASP A 344 14.50 -35.42 1.79
N GLY A 345 14.76 -34.47 2.68
CA GLY A 345 14.88 -34.68 4.13
C GLY A 345 16.27 -35.15 4.58
N GLU A 346 17.16 -35.49 3.64
CA GLU A 346 18.53 -35.93 3.89
C GLU A 346 19.53 -34.78 3.72
N ARG A 347 19.37 -34.01 2.64
CA ARG A 347 20.28 -32.96 2.20
C ARG A 347 19.69 -31.61 2.57
N TRP A 348 20.34 -30.94 3.52
CA TRP A 348 19.89 -29.67 4.07
C TRP A 348 20.79 -28.53 3.60
N HIS A 349 20.19 -27.54 2.97
CA HIS A 349 20.86 -26.32 2.55
C HIS A 349 20.67 -25.24 3.63
N ILE A 350 21.77 -24.71 4.16
CA ILE A 350 21.74 -23.56 5.07
C ILE A 350 21.28 -22.32 4.29
N LEU A 351 20.27 -21.63 4.81
CA LEU A 351 19.65 -20.43 4.23
C LEU A 351 19.93 -19.18 5.07
N ASP A 352 20.10 -19.37 6.38
CA ASP A 352 20.50 -18.35 7.35
C ASP A 352 21.24 -19.00 8.53
N THR A 353 22.06 -18.23 9.24
CA THR A 353 22.85 -18.65 10.41
C THR A 353 22.81 -17.57 11.47
N GLN A 354 22.35 -17.91 12.67
CA GLN A 354 22.22 -17.00 13.80
C GLN A 354 23.05 -17.46 15.00
N LYS A 355 23.54 -16.50 15.77
CA LYS A 355 24.40 -16.68 16.95
C LYS A 355 24.00 -15.71 18.04
N ASP A 356 24.25 -16.12 19.29
CA ASP A 356 24.10 -15.28 20.50
C ASP A 356 22.71 -14.63 20.64
N GLN A 357 21.66 -15.32 20.21
CA GLN A 357 20.28 -14.81 20.26
C GLN A 357 19.62 -15.06 21.63
N THR A 358 19.26 -13.95 22.28
CA THR A 358 18.58 -13.90 23.57
C THR A 358 17.19 -13.25 23.45
N TRP A 359 16.32 -13.46 24.45
CA TRP A 359 15.07 -12.72 24.65
C TRP A 359 15.00 -12.24 26.10
N THR A 360 14.52 -11.01 26.31
CA THR A 360 14.38 -10.36 27.63
C THR A 360 12.92 -10.16 28.05
N THR A 361 11.98 -10.50 27.18
CA THR A 361 10.56 -10.18 27.29
C THR A 361 9.77 -11.35 26.70
N ILE A 362 8.65 -11.70 27.33
CA ILE A 362 7.72 -12.75 26.89
C ILE A 362 6.87 -12.28 25.69
N ASN A 363 6.20 -13.21 25.01
CA ASN A 363 5.29 -12.96 23.87
C ASN A 363 5.80 -11.92 22.84
N THR A 364 7.11 -11.94 22.58
CA THR A 364 7.85 -11.02 21.71
C THR A 364 8.44 -11.79 20.53
N ASP A 365 8.12 -11.35 19.32
CA ASP A 365 8.64 -11.93 18.07
C ASP A 365 10.02 -11.36 17.73
N LYS A 366 10.89 -12.19 17.13
CA LYS A 366 12.12 -11.75 16.45
C LYS A 366 12.13 -12.23 15.00
N ASP A 367 12.43 -11.30 14.09
CA ASP A 367 12.37 -11.48 12.65
C ASP A 367 13.74 -11.76 12.01
N TYR A 368 13.79 -12.78 11.15
CA TYR A 368 14.99 -13.21 10.44
C TYR A 368 14.71 -13.35 8.94
N PHE A 369 15.54 -12.70 8.10
CA PHE A 369 15.27 -12.52 6.68
C PHE A 369 16.23 -13.31 5.77
N ILE A 370 15.67 -14.14 4.89
CA ILE A 370 16.43 -14.99 3.95
C ILE A 370 16.70 -14.20 2.67
N TYR A 371 17.96 -13.93 2.39
CA TYR A 371 18.37 -13.03 1.29
C TYR A 371 18.35 -13.68 -0.11
N ASN A 372 18.48 -15.00 -0.17
CA ASN A 372 18.44 -15.79 -1.40
C ASN A 372 17.41 -16.93 -1.25
N PRO A 373 16.11 -16.59 -1.19
CA PRO A 373 15.06 -17.58 -1.01
C PRO A 373 15.05 -18.55 -2.18
N LYS A 374 14.94 -19.85 -1.86
CA LYS A 374 14.79 -20.96 -2.79
C LYS A 374 13.61 -21.80 -2.33
N SER A 375 12.86 -22.35 -3.27
CA SER A 375 11.74 -23.24 -2.95
C SER A 375 12.23 -24.57 -2.39
N PHE A 376 11.79 -24.90 -1.18
CA PHE A 376 12.00 -26.21 -0.55
C PHE A 376 10.69 -26.77 -0.04
N LYS A 377 10.57 -28.10 -0.02
CA LYS A 377 9.40 -28.79 0.55
C LYS A 377 9.47 -28.79 2.08
N MET A 378 10.65 -29.00 2.66
CA MET A 378 10.89 -29.03 4.10
C MET A 378 11.77 -27.87 4.54
N TYR A 379 11.46 -27.30 5.71
CA TYR A 379 12.27 -26.29 6.37
C TYR A 379 12.46 -26.62 7.85
N ARG A 380 13.61 -26.31 8.43
CA ARG A 380 13.85 -26.46 9.87
C ARG A 380 14.74 -25.37 10.46
N LEU A 381 14.48 -25.06 11.72
CA LEU A 381 15.43 -24.47 12.65
C LEU A 381 16.30 -25.61 13.21
N ASN A 382 17.62 -25.52 13.08
CA ASN A 382 18.59 -26.52 13.56
C ASN A 382 19.56 -25.86 14.54
N TRP A 383 19.33 -26.04 15.85
CA TRP A 383 20.05 -25.35 16.91
C TRP A 383 21.16 -26.18 17.56
N THR A 384 22.22 -25.46 17.93
CA THR A 384 23.49 -25.98 18.46
C THR A 384 23.77 -25.52 19.89
N ALA A 385 22.99 -24.58 20.40
CA ALA A 385 22.94 -24.18 21.81
C ALA A 385 21.58 -23.54 22.13
N ASN A 386 21.19 -23.57 23.41
CA ASN A 386 20.11 -22.76 23.98
C ASN A 386 20.68 -21.72 24.97
N ASN A 387 19.80 -20.92 25.58
CA ASN A 387 20.19 -19.85 26.50
C ASN A 387 20.47 -20.33 27.95
N GLY A 388 21.14 -21.48 28.07
CA GLY A 388 21.72 -21.99 29.33
C GLY A 388 20.85 -22.95 30.14
N HIS A 389 19.63 -23.25 29.70
CA HIS A 389 18.76 -24.20 30.41
C HIS A 389 19.14 -25.66 30.13
N THR A 390 19.44 -26.44 31.18
CA THR A 390 20.02 -27.79 31.05
C THR A 390 19.01 -28.89 30.72
N GLY A 391 17.72 -28.69 30.99
CA GLY A 391 16.69 -29.74 30.82
C GLY A 391 16.24 -29.95 29.38
N TYR A 392 15.76 -28.88 28.73
CA TYR A 392 15.17 -28.91 27.39
C TYR A 392 15.35 -27.56 26.66
N THR A 393 15.09 -27.56 25.35
CA THR A 393 14.94 -26.35 24.52
C THR A 393 13.46 -26.11 24.23
N GLY A 394 12.96 -24.89 24.42
CA GLY A 394 11.56 -24.50 24.19
C GLY A 394 11.43 -23.45 23.07
N ILE A 395 10.37 -23.55 22.27
CA ILE A 395 10.02 -22.58 21.21
C ILE A 395 8.50 -22.36 21.25
N ASN A 396 8.07 -21.11 21.40
CA ASN A 396 6.66 -20.76 21.48
C ASN A 396 5.96 -20.84 20.12
N GLU A 397 6.48 -20.11 19.12
CA GLU A 397 6.03 -20.16 17.72
C GLU A 397 7.24 -20.06 16.77
N LEU A 398 7.18 -20.80 15.66
CA LEU A 398 8.11 -20.72 14.52
C LEU A 398 7.31 -20.41 13.24
N LYS A 399 7.13 -19.13 12.94
CA LYS A 399 6.33 -18.67 11.79
C LYS A 399 7.22 -18.58 10.55
N MET A 400 6.73 -18.98 9.38
CA MET A 400 7.49 -18.95 8.12
C MET A 400 6.69 -18.24 7.03
N TYR A 401 7.25 -17.20 6.41
CA TYR A 401 6.54 -16.32 5.49
C TYR A 401 7.05 -16.51 4.06
N SER A 402 6.12 -16.78 3.15
CA SER A 402 6.36 -16.81 1.70
C SER A 402 6.58 -15.41 1.13
N GLY A 403 6.96 -15.35 -0.14
CA GLY A 403 7.15 -14.08 -0.84
C GLY A 403 7.41 -14.22 -2.34
N ASP A 404 7.66 -13.07 -2.97
CA ASP A 404 7.88 -12.90 -4.40
C ASP A 404 9.08 -11.98 -4.67
N SER A 405 10.06 -12.45 -5.45
CA SER A 405 11.15 -11.63 -5.99
C SER A 405 10.83 -11.21 -7.42
N THR A 406 10.50 -9.93 -7.61
CA THR A 406 10.09 -9.36 -8.90
C THR A 406 11.08 -8.32 -9.45
N VAL A 407 11.55 -8.47 -10.70
CA VAL A 407 12.17 -7.37 -11.46
C VAL A 407 11.07 -6.60 -12.19
N SER A 408 10.94 -5.29 -11.96
CA SER A 408 10.04 -4.42 -12.70
C SER A 408 10.80 -3.60 -13.75
N TYR A 409 10.48 -3.76 -15.03
CA TYR A 409 10.95 -2.88 -16.10
C TYR A 409 10.07 -1.63 -16.14
N VAL A 410 10.64 -0.47 -15.77
CA VAL A 410 9.95 0.82 -15.73
C VAL A 410 10.23 1.58 -17.03
N PRO A 411 9.20 1.97 -17.81
CA PRO A 411 9.41 2.46 -19.18
C PRO A 411 9.95 3.90 -19.23
N ILE A 412 9.53 4.76 -18.31
CA ILE A 412 9.98 6.15 -18.16
C ILE A 412 10.12 6.52 -16.68
N ILE A 413 11.06 7.40 -16.34
CA ILE A 413 11.08 8.02 -15.02
C ILE A 413 10.06 9.15 -15.00
N ASN A 414 9.06 9.01 -14.13
CA ASN A 414 8.20 10.08 -13.64
C ASN A 414 7.86 9.79 -12.17
N GLU A 415 7.31 10.76 -11.44
CA GLU A 415 7.05 10.56 -10.01
C GLU A 415 6.05 9.42 -9.75
N ARG A 416 5.01 9.25 -10.57
CA ARG A 416 4.02 8.17 -10.43
C ARG A 416 4.68 6.78 -10.42
N TYR A 417 5.61 6.53 -11.35
CA TYR A 417 6.34 5.26 -11.43
C TYR A 417 7.47 5.17 -10.39
N PHE A 418 8.14 6.28 -10.06
CA PHE A 418 9.19 6.31 -9.05
C PHE A 418 8.64 6.08 -7.63
N ALA A 419 7.51 6.71 -7.28
CA ALA A 419 6.79 6.47 -6.04
C ALA A 419 6.26 5.02 -5.96
N LYS A 420 5.56 4.55 -7.01
CA LYS A 420 4.97 3.20 -7.00
C LYS A 420 6.00 2.07 -7.04
N TYR A 421 7.04 2.19 -7.87
CA TYR A 421 7.97 1.08 -8.16
C TYR A 421 9.40 1.30 -7.69
N GLY A 422 9.84 2.52 -7.34
CA GLY A 422 11.23 2.76 -6.92
C GLY A 422 11.62 2.02 -5.64
N MET A 423 12.82 1.45 -5.63
CA MET A 423 13.37 0.65 -4.53
C MET A 423 13.77 1.54 -3.35
N ASN A 424 13.56 1.09 -2.12
CA ASN A 424 13.89 1.89 -0.92
C ASN A 424 15.39 1.97 -0.60
N LYS A 425 16.20 1.06 -1.14
CA LYS A 425 17.66 0.97 -0.98
C LYS A 425 18.23 0.09 -2.10
N ILE A 426 19.38 0.42 -2.65
CA ILE A 426 20.20 -0.54 -3.41
C ILE A 426 21.23 -1.13 -2.45
N THR A 427 21.43 -2.44 -2.52
CA THR A 427 22.51 -3.16 -1.82
C THR A 427 23.19 -4.11 -2.80
N GLU A 428 24.37 -4.61 -2.45
CA GLU A 428 25.02 -5.69 -3.20
C GLU A 428 24.11 -6.93 -3.31
N LYS A 429 23.32 -7.23 -2.27
CA LYS A 429 22.32 -8.31 -2.26
C LYS A 429 21.23 -8.08 -3.32
N THR A 430 20.75 -6.85 -3.49
CA THR A 430 19.79 -6.45 -4.54
C THR A 430 20.28 -6.76 -5.96
N LEU A 431 21.60 -6.85 -6.17
CA LEU A 431 22.22 -7.20 -7.46
C LEU A 431 22.57 -8.69 -7.59
N LYS A 432 22.44 -9.48 -6.51
CA LYS A 432 22.84 -10.89 -6.43
C LYS A 432 21.71 -11.86 -6.10
N SER A 433 20.54 -11.39 -5.68
CA SER A 433 19.35 -12.24 -5.46
C SER A 433 18.77 -12.77 -6.77
N ASN A 434 18.16 -13.96 -6.70
CA ASN A 434 17.38 -14.50 -7.81
C ASN A 434 15.99 -13.85 -7.87
N TYR A 435 15.52 -13.53 -9.07
CA TYR A 435 14.23 -12.89 -9.32
C TYR A 435 13.37 -13.74 -10.25
N GLY A 436 12.48 -14.55 -9.69
CA GLY A 436 11.63 -15.49 -10.44
C GLY A 436 10.44 -14.84 -11.18
N LYS A 437 10.18 -13.54 -11.00
CA LYS A 437 9.08 -12.83 -11.67
C LYS A 437 9.58 -11.60 -12.41
N VAL A 438 9.16 -11.43 -13.67
CA VAL A 438 9.41 -10.24 -14.48
C VAL A 438 8.10 -9.47 -14.67
N ARG A 439 8.04 -8.25 -14.12
CA ARG A 439 6.92 -7.33 -14.30
C ARG A 439 7.27 -6.32 -15.40
N LEU A 440 6.54 -6.39 -16.50
CA LEU A 440 6.63 -5.43 -17.60
C LEU A 440 5.59 -4.33 -17.38
N ILE A 441 6.01 -3.06 -17.39
CA ILE A 441 5.11 -1.91 -17.22
C ILE A 441 5.03 -1.16 -18.53
N SER A 442 3.82 -0.94 -19.04
CA SER A 442 3.60 -0.08 -20.20
C SER A 442 3.17 1.34 -19.82
N ASN A 443 3.59 2.27 -20.67
CA ASN A 443 3.05 3.62 -20.81
C ASN A 443 2.62 3.92 -22.26
N LYS A 444 2.70 2.92 -23.16
CA LYS A 444 2.32 3.07 -24.58
C LYS A 444 0.79 2.99 -24.69
N GLU A 445 0.17 4.13 -24.96
CA GLU A 445 -1.24 4.23 -25.29
C GLU A 445 -1.46 4.46 -26.80
N SER A 446 -2.61 4.01 -27.29
CA SER A 446 -3.16 4.37 -28.60
C SER A 446 -4.66 4.69 -28.46
N ASN A 447 -5.14 5.60 -29.29
CA ASN A 447 -6.55 6.00 -29.29
C ASN A 447 -7.39 4.97 -30.04
N ALA A 448 -8.42 4.44 -29.40
CA ALA A 448 -9.64 4.00 -30.06
C ALA A 448 -10.61 5.20 -30.15
N ASN A 449 -11.70 5.06 -30.90
CA ASN A 449 -12.59 6.19 -31.27
C ASN A 449 -13.00 7.08 -30.06
N GLU A 450 -13.38 6.47 -28.94
CA GLU A 450 -13.79 7.18 -27.71
C GLU A 450 -12.98 6.72 -26.46
N GLY A 451 -12.02 5.80 -26.63
CA GLY A 451 -11.32 5.12 -25.54
C GLY A 451 -9.80 4.96 -25.75
N LYS A 452 -9.10 4.41 -24.74
CA LYS A 452 -7.64 4.22 -24.76
C LYS A 452 -7.22 2.75 -24.65
N ILE A 453 -6.42 2.29 -25.62
CA ILE A 453 -5.79 0.97 -25.60
C ILE A 453 -4.36 1.11 -25.07
N PHE A 454 -3.96 0.24 -24.14
CA PHE A 454 -2.58 0.14 -23.67
C PHE A 454 -1.92 -1.12 -24.25
N GLU A 455 -0.86 -0.95 -25.04
CA GLU A 455 -0.15 -2.06 -25.67
C GLU A 455 1.17 -2.39 -24.93
N HIS A 456 1.56 -3.67 -24.90
CA HIS A 456 2.93 -4.08 -24.54
C HIS A 456 3.35 -5.30 -25.36
N GLU A 457 4.62 -5.36 -25.75
CA GLU A 457 5.19 -6.47 -26.53
C GLU A 457 6.03 -7.38 -25.63
N ILE A 458 5.82 -8.69 -25.75
CA ILE A 458 6.52 -9.71 -24.95
C ILE A 458 7.29 -10.63 -25.90
N ASP A 459 8.62 -10.57 -25.83
CA ASP A 459 9.49 -11.46 -26.60
C ASP A 459 9.65 -12.81 -25.89
N LEU A 460 8.83 -13.78 -26.30
CA LEU A 460 8.85 -15.16 -25.81
C LEU A 460 10.12 -15.94 -26.21
N LYS A 461 11.03 -15.38 -27.02
CA LYS A 461 12.37 -15.96 -27.24
C LYS A 461 13.40 -15.51 -26.20
N LYS A 462 13.11 -14.43 -25.47
CA LYS A 462 14.01 -13.85 -24.46
C LYS A 462 13.67 -14.30 -23.02
N TYR A 463 12.43 -14.68 -22.77
CA TYR A 463 11.94 -15.08 -21.46
C TYR A 463 11.26 -16.44 -21.56
N GLU A 464 11.58 -17.32 -20.60
CA GLU A 464 10.72 -18.44 -20.26
C GLU A 464 9.46 -17.86 -19.56
N VAL A 465 8.26 -18.15 -20.09
CA VAL A 465 7.01 -17.51 -19.66
C VAL A 465 5.94 -18.57 -19.42
N ASN A 466 5.95 -19.11 -18.21
CA ASN A 466 4.95 -20.08 -17.74
C ASN A 466 3.61 -19.40 -17.45
N LYS A 467 3.61 -18.11 -17.06
CA LYS A 467 2.40 -17.38 -16.65
C LYS A 467 2.50 -15.87 -16.94
N ILE A 468 1.43 -15.29 -17.49
CA ILE A 468 1.26 -13.82 -17.64
C ILE A 468 0.10 -13.37 -16.74
N ILE A 469 0.22 -12.22 -16.06
CA ILE A 469 -0.84 -11.68 -15.19
C ILE A 469 -1.15 -10.23 -15.58
N LEU A 470 -2.41 -9.96 -15.95
CA LEU A 470 -2.85 -8.68 -16.51
C LEU A 470 -3.32 -7.69 -15.43
N ALA A 471 -2.37 -7.03 -14.78
CA ALA A 471 -2.60 -6.12 -13.66
C ALA A 471 -3.06 -4.69 -14.06
N ASN A 472 -4.20 -4.57 -14.76
CA ASN A 472 -4.80 -3.27 -15.06
C ASN A 472 -5.37 -2.59 -13.79
N ILE A 473 -5.48 -1.25 -13.78
CA ILE A 473 -6.05 -0.46 -12.68
C ILE A 473 -7.54 -0.17 -12.93
N GLY A 474 -7.98 -0.09 -14.18
CA GLY A 474 -9.38 0.04 -14.58
C GLY A 474 -9.58 -0.27 -16.07
N GLY A 475 -10.71 -0.87 -16.42
CA GLY A 475 -10.95 -1.42 -17.76
C GLY A 475 -10.42 -2.85 -17.95
N LYS A 476 -10.71 -3.42 -19.12
CA LYS A 476 -10.39 -4.81 -19.49
C LYS A 476 -9.02 -4.93 -20.19
N SER A 477 -8.74 -6.05 -20.88
CA SER A 477 -7.51 -6.26 -21.67
C SER A 477 -7.71 -7.31 -22.77
N LEU A 478 -6.92 -7.24 -23.85
CA LEU A 478 -6.88 -8.23 -24.94
C LEU A 478 -5.42 -8.60 -25.26
N ILE A 479 -5.19 -9.81 -25.74
CA ILE A 479 -3.93 -10.25 -26.35
C ILE A 479 -3.97 -9.83 -27.83
N LYS A 480 -2.85 -9.37 -28.38
CA LYS A 480 -2.67 -9.15 -29.82
C LYS A 480 -1.51 -10.01 -30.31
N SER A 481 -1.77 -10.94 -31.23
CA SER A 481 -0.73 -11.78 -31.82
C SER A 481 0.00 -11.05 -32.95
N LYS A 482 1.16 -11.58 -33.37
CA LYS A 482 2.05 -10.94 -34.35
C LYS A 482 1.43 -10.78 -35.75
N ASP A 483 0.41 -11.57 -36.07
CA ASP A 483 -0.41 -11.45 -37.28
C ASP A 483 -1.43 -10.29 -37.22
N GLY A 484 -1.53 -9.59 -36.09
CA GLY A 484 -2.44 -8.48 -35.86
C GLY A 484 -3.80 -8.88 -35.29
N SER A 485 -4.10 -10.18 -35.15
CA SER A 485 -5.38 -10.64 -34.59
C SER A 485 -5.47 -10.44 -33.08
N TYR A 486 -6.69 -10.18 -32.59
CA TYR A 486 -6.96 -9.94 -31.18
C TYR A 486 -7.63 -11.15 -30.53
N HIS A 487 -7.30 -11.40 -29.26
CA HIS A 487 -7.78 -12.57 -28.53
C HIS A 487 -8.09 -12.21 -27.07
N SER A 488 -9.07 -12.91 -26.51
CA SER A 488 -9.33 -12.96 -25.07
C SER A 488 -9.21 -14.39 -24.56
N VAL A 489 -9.04 -14.56 -23.25
CA VAL A 489 -8.93 -15.88 -22.61
C VAL A 489 -10.24 -16.23 -21.91
N LEU A 490 -10.70 -17.46 -22.14
CA LEU A 490 -11.92 -18.05 -21.58
C LEU A 490 -11.51 -18.95 -20.40
N ASP A 491 -11.52 -18.35 -19.21
CA ASP A 491 -11.08 -18.95 -17.95
C ASP A 491 -9.72 -19.68 -18.11
N SER A 492 -9.49 -20.82 -17.45
CA SER A 492 -8.23 -21.57 -17.60
C SER A 492 -8.10 -22.33 -18.93
N VAL A 493 -9.15 -22.38 -19.77
CA VAL A 493 -9.36 -23.52 -20.70
C VAL A 493 -9.52 -23.16 -22.18
N GLY A 494 -9.60 -21.88 -22.57
CA GLY A 494 -9.74 -21.53 -23.98
C GLY A 494 -9.34 -20.13 -24.42
N ILE A 495 -9.34 -19.92 -25.73
CA ILE A 495 -9.06 -18.63 -26.39
C ILE A 495 -10.26 -18.22 -27.25
N LYS A 496 -10.69 -16.95 -27.14
CA LYS A 496 -11.71 -16.32 -27.98
C LYS A 496 -11.09 -15.32 -28.95
N TYR A 497 -11.16 -15.58 -30.24
CA TYR A 497 -10.78 -14.64 -31.29
C TYR A 497 -11.76 -13.46 -31.32
N ILE A 498 -11.21 -12.24 -31.35
CA ILE A 498 -11.93 -10.96 -31.42
C ILE A 498 -11.55 -10.28 -32.75
N PRO A 499 -12.52 -9.86 -33.59
CA PRO A 499 -12.23 -9.38 -34.94
C PRO A 499 -11.51 -8.02 -34.99
N ASN A 500 -11.64 -7.20 -33.95
CA ASN A 500 -10.99 -5.90 -33.82
C ASN A 500 -10.71 -5.58 -32.33
N ALA A 501 -10.29 -4.35 -32.05
CA ALA A 501 -10.19 -3.82 -30.69
C ALA A 501 -11.05 -2.55 -30.49
N ASP A 502 -12.28 -2.56 -31.03
CA ASP A 502 -13.26 -1.51 -30.71
C ASP A 502 -13.72 -1.60 -29.24
N GLU A 503 -14.27 -0.49 -28.75
CA GLU A 503 -14.62 -0.35 -27.34
C GLU A 503 -15.72 -1.33 -26.90
N GLN A 504 -16.69 -1.62 -27.77
CA GLN A 504 -17.76 -2.57 -27.45
C GLN A 504 -17.23 -4.00 -27.31
N ASN A 505 -16.30 -4.43 -28.18
CA ASN A 505 -15.59 -5.70 -28.04
C ASN A 505 -14.72 -5.73 -26.78
N PHE A 506 -14.05 -4.62 -26.46
CA PHE A 506 -13.23 -4.52 -25.25
C PHE A 506 -14.09 -4.63 -23.98
N ILE A 507 -15.23 -3.93 -23.91
CA ILE A 507 -16.22 -3.99 -22.83
C ILE A 507 -16.83 -5.40 -22.72
N ASN A 508 -17.28 -5.98 -23.83
CA ASN A 508 -18.00 -7.26 -23.81
C ASN A 508 -17.08 -8.45 -23.55
N HIS A 509 -15.88 -8.46 -24.14
CA HIS A 509 -15.08 -9.68 -24.27
C HIS A 509 -13.65 -9.58 -23.74
N GLY A 510 -13.14 -8.40 -23.39
CA GLY A 510 -11.82 -8.27 -22.78
C GLY A 510 -11.71 -8.96 -21.42
N MET A 511 -10.51 -9.43 -21.10
CA MET A 511 -10.11 -10.05 -19.84
C MET A 511 -10.18 -9.05 -18.67
N GLY A 512 -10.39 -9.57 -17.46
CA GLY A 512 -10.48 -8.77 -16.24
C GLY A 512 -9.12 -8.35 -15.66
N LYS A 513 -9.19 -7.53 -14.61
CA LYS A 513 -8.03 -7.20 -13.78
C LYS A 513 -7.51 -8.47 -13.09
N SER A 514 -6.19 -8.66 -13.14
CA SER A 514 -5.48 -9.82 -12.58
C SER A 514 -5.84 -11.16 -13.25
N THR A 515 -6.49 -11.18 -14.42
CA THR A 515 -6.59 -12.40 -15.22
C THR A 515 -5.20 -12.95 -15.46
N ALA A 516 -5.01 -14.22 -15.11
CA ALA A 516 -3.81 -14.97 -15.37
C ALA A 516 -3.99 -15.78 -16.66
N ILE A 517 -2.97 -15.77 -17.50
CA ILE A 517 -2.86 -16.62 -18.69
C ILE A 517 -1.78 -17.63 -18.33
N ASP A 518 -2.16 -18.90 -18.26
CA ASP A 518 -1.22 -20.00 -18.07
C ASP A 518 -0.69 -20.52 -19.41
N PHE A 519 0.52 -21.09 -19.38
CA PHE A 519 1.19 -21.69 -20.52
C PHE A 519 1.72 -23.10 -20.19
N GLU A 520 1.51 -23.60 -18.97
CA GLU A 520 1.79 -25.01 -18.60
C GLU A 520 0.61 -25.94 -18.97
N GLU A 521 -0.61 -25.40 -19.13
CA GLU A 521 -1.81 -26.13 -19.56
C GLU A 521 -2.16 -25.85 -21.05
N GLU A 522 -2.65 -26.86 -21.78
CA GLU A 522 -3.11 -26.69 -23.16
C GLU A 522 -4.53 -26.08 -23.24
N PHE A 523 -4.71 -25.04 -24.05
CA PHE A 523 -6.03 -24.46 -24.35
C PHE A 523 -6.94 -25.45 -25.11
N ALA A 524 -7.79 -26.15 -24.37
CA ALA A 524 -8.74 -27.15 -24.88
C ALA A 524 -9.83 -26.57 -25.81
N GLN A 525 -10.17 -25.29 -25.67
CA GLN A 525 -11.23 -24.63 -26.46
C GLN A 525 -10.74 -23.43 -27.30
N LYS A 526 -11.29 -23.28 -28.50
CA LYS A 526 -11.15 -22.09 -29.34
C LYS A 526 -12.51 -21.62 -29.83
N SER A 527 -12.79 -20.33 -29.67
CA SER A 527 -14.08 -19.70 -29.99
C SER A 527 -13.86 -18.46 -30.87
N PHE A 528 -14.84 -18.11 -31.71
CA PHE A 528 -14.74 -17.01 -32.67
C PHE A 528 -15.95 -16.08 -32.57
N ILE A 529 -15.75 -14.77 -32.74
CA ILE A 529 -16.83 -13.79 -32.86
C ILE A 529 -16.96 -13.37 -34.33
N LYS A 530 -18.18 -13.43 -34.88
CA LYS A 530 -18.50 -12.90 -36.21
C LYS A 530 -19.54 -11.79 -36.08
N MET A 531 -19.10 -10.54 -36.17
CA MET A 531 -20.01 -9.37 -36.15
C MET A 531 -20.54 -9.00 -37.55
N GLU A 532 -19.81 -9.37 -38.60
CA GLU A 532 -20.19 -9.11 -39.98
C GLU A 532 -21.23 -10.13 -40.46
N SER A 533 -22.45 -9.67 -40.72
CA SER A 533 -23.50 -10.42 -41.42
C SER A 533 -23.68 -9.93 -42.85
N SER A 534 -23.86 -10.86 -43.80
CA SER A 534 -24.48 -10.55 -45.08
C SER A 534 -26.00 -10.43 -44.93
N VAL A 535 -26.64 -9.53 -45.68
CA VAL A 535 -28.10 -9.45 -45.77
C VAL A 535 -28.61 -10.59 -46.66
N LEU A 536 -29.67 -11.28 -46.21
CA LEU A 536 -30.27 -12.40 -46.93
C LEU A 536 -31.80 -12.30 -46.82
N GLY A 537 -32.43 -11.61 -47.79
CA GLY A 537 -33.78 -11.09 -47.61
C GLY A 537 -33.82 -10.09 -46.45
N ASP A 538 -34.86 -10.15 -45.62
CA ASP A 538 -34.93 -9.37 -44.36
C ASP A 538 -34.02 -9.95 -43.24
N GLY A 539 -33.40 -11.11 -43.48
CA GLY A 539 -32.54 -11.82 -42.53
C GLY A 539 -31.07 -11.42 -42.57
N ARG A 540 -30.32 -11.87 -41.54
CA ARG A 540 -28.87 -11.72 -41.42
C ARG A 540 -28.18 -13.08 -41.45
N LEU A 541 -27.24 -13.27 -42.37
CA LEU A 541 -26.42 -14.47 -42.50
C LEU A 541 -25.01 -14.21 -41.98
N PHE A 542 -24.61 -14.90 -40.91
CA PHE A 542 -23.26 -14.88 -40.36
C PHE A 542 -22.47 -16.11 -40.86
N MET A 543 -21.26 -15.90 -41.39
CA MET A 543 -20.43 -16.99 -41.93
C MET A 543 -19.03 -17.00 -41.31
N GLN A 544 -18.65 -18.13 -40.71
CA GLN A 544 -17.29 -18.39 -40.25
C GLN A 544 -16.69 -19.55 -41.06
N LYS A 545 -15.56 -19.30 -41.73
CA LYS A 545 -14.76 -20.37 -42.34
C LYS A 545 -13.84 -20.98 -41.27
N ILE A 546 -13.75 -22.32 -41.23
CA ILE A 546 -12.89 -23.05 -40.29
C ILE A 546 -11.94 -23.92 -41.11
N ASP A 547 -10.64 -23.83 -40.81
CA ASP A 547 -9.61 -24.65 -41.45
C ASP A 547 -9.44 -25.98 -40.70
N THR A 548 -10.20 -26.98 -41.14
CA THR A 548 -10.20 -28.33 -40.57
C THR A 548 -8.88 -29.08 -40.75
N SER A 549 -8.00 -28.64 -41.66
CA SER A 549 -6.67 -29.24 -41.84
C SER A 549 -5.72 -28.94 -40.69
N LYS A 550 -5.97 -27.85 -39.95
CA LYS A 550 -5.15 -27.39 -38.82
C LYS A 550 -5.74 -27.72 -37.45
N ILE A 551 -7.07 -27.94 -37.38
CA ILE A 551 -7.77 -28.19 -36.12
C ILE A 551 -8.91 -29.22 -36.36
N PRO A 552 -8.80 -30.46 -35.84
CA PRO A 552 -9.89 -31.42 -35.88
C PRO A 552 -11.10 -30.95 -35.06
N ILE A 553 -12.26 -30.81 -35.70
CA ILE A 553 -13.50 -30.38 -35.04
C ILE A 553 -14.06 -31.56 -34.22
N LYS A 554 -13.96 -31.48 -32.88
CA LYS A 554 -14.50 -32.49 -31.95
C LYS A 554 -15.97 -32.22 -31.54
N LYS A 555 -16.39 -30.95 -31.54
CA LYS A 555 -17.76 -30.49 -31.23
C LYS A 555 -17.96 -29.09 -31.83
N VAL A 556 -19.20 -28.74 -32.16
CA VAL A 556 -19.63 -27.38 -32.51
C VAL A 556 -20.85 -27.03 -31.68
N SER A 557 -20.94 -25.78 -31.23
CA SER A 557 -22.16 -25.15 -30.71
C SER A 557 -22.37 -23.81 -31.44
N ILE A 558 -23.62 -23.35 -31.45
CA ILE A 558 -24.02 -22.02 -31.94
C ILE A 558 -24.81 -21.40 -30.80
N GLU A 559 -24.45 -20.17 -30.43
CA GLU A 559 -25.01 -19.35 -29.35
C GLU A 559 -25.25 -17.93 -29.88
#